data_AF-A0A354NZD9-F1
#
_entry.id   AF-A0A354NZD9-F1
#
_cell.length_a   1.000
_cell.length_b   1.000
_cell.length_c   1.000
_cell.angle_alpha   90.00
_cell.angle_beta   90.00
_cell.angle_gamma   90.00
#
_symmetry.space_group_name_H-M   'P 1'
#
loop_
_entity.id
_entity.type
_entity.pdbx_description
1 polymer ?
#
loop_
_entity_poly.entity_id
_entity_poly.type
_entity_poly.pdbx_seq_one_letter_code
_entity_poly.pdbx_strand_id
1 'polypeptide(L)'
;SPARAALLTGRYSHRTGAVTPQEVRGMDRIATREATIGDTFKAGGYATGMAGKWHNGALDARYHPKPRGFDELVGFRGGWADYYRWNLDVNGLTRPSDGRYLTDVLSEEAVPFIGRHAFDPFLLMVPFNAPHSPLQAPDVIVEKYSGMDLSRDVALT
;
A
#
# COMPACT_ATOMS: atom_id res chain seq x y z
N SER A 1 -4.73 8.89 2.40
CA SER A 1 -5.99 8.50 1.77
C SER A 1 -6.37 9.37 0.56
N PRO A 2 -6.64 10.69 0.64
CA PRO A 2 -7.31 11.43 -0.45
C PRO A 2 -6.61 11.38 -1.82
N ALA A 3 -5.28 11.52 -1.87
CA ALA A 3 -4.52 11.40 -3.12
C ALA A 3 -4.61 9.99 -3.74
N ARG A 4 -4.65 8.95 -2.89
CA ARG A 4 -4.79 7.55 -3.33
C ARG A 4 -6.19 7.29 -3.86
N ALA A 5 -7.22 7.84 -3.21
CA ALA A 5 -8.58 7.80 -3.73
C ALA A 5 -8.68 8.46 -5.12
N ALA A 6 -8.02 9.59 -5.31
CA ALA A 6 -7.99 10.25 -6.60
C ALA A 6 -7.28 9.43 -7.68
N LEU A 7 -6.13 8.83 -7.36
CA LEU A 7 -5.42 7.91 -8.25
C LEU A 7 -6.28 6.69 -8.61
N LEU A 8 -6.91 6.07 -7.60
CA LEU A 8 -7.69 4.84 -7.79
C LEU A 8 -8.96 5.08 -8.59
N THR A 9 -9.59 6.25 -8.48
CA THR A 9 -10.91 6.50 -9.09
C THR A 9 -10.86 7.42 -10.32
N GLY A 10 -9.74 8.12 -10.55
CA GLY A 10 -9.64 9.17 -11.56
C GLY A 10 -10.45 10.43 -11.24
N ARG A 11 -10.88 10.61 -9.99
CA ARG A 11 -11.76 11.71 -9.56
C ARG A 11 -11.14 12.51 -8.44
N TYR A 12 -11.50 13.80 -8.33
CA TYR A 12 -11.12 14.56 -7.14
C TYR A 12 -11.66 13.91 -5.87
N SER A 13 -10.82 13.83 -4.84
CA SER A 13 -11.09 13.12 -3.59
C SER A 13 -12.41 13.50 -2.92
N HIS A 14 -12.79 14.79 -2.97
CA HIS A 14 -14.07 15.31 -2.45
C HIS A 14 -15.31 14.72 -3.13
N ARG A 15 -15.18 14.09 -4.30
CA ARG A 15 -16.27 13.36 -5.00
C ARG A 15 -16.33 11.88 -4.63
N THR A 16 -15.27 11.34 -4.03
CA THR A 16 -15.07 9.90 -3.79
C THR A 16 -15.51 9.43 -2.41
N GLY A 17 -15.68 10.35 -1.45
CA GLY A 17 -15.92 10.04 -0.03
C GLY A 17 -14.65 10.07 0.84
N ALA A 18 -13.48 9.84 0.26
CA ALA A 18 -12.19 9.87 0.96
C ALA A 18 -11.64 11.31 1.05
N VAL A 19 -12.11 12.08 2.02
CA VAL A 19 -11.84 13.52 2.15
C VAL A 19 -10.64 13.86 3.04
N THR A 20 -10.31 13.01 4.03
CA THR A 20 -9.16 13.22 4.95
C THR A 20 -8.54 11.86 5.32
N PRO A 21 -7.32 11.81 5.90
CA PRO A 21 -6.74 10.54 6.36
C PRO A 21 -7.33 10.02 7.69
N GLN A 22 -8.45 10.56 8.19
CA GLN A 22 -8.99 10.20 9.51
C GLN A 22 -9.77 8.88 9.47
N GLU A 23 -9.04 7.77 9.69
CA GLU A 23 -9.57 6.40 9.60
C GLU A 23 -10.67 6.09 10.61
N VAL A 24 -10.49 6.54 11.86
CA VAL A 24 -11.47 6.33 12.95
C VAL A 24 -12.81 6.99 12.64
N ARG A 25 -12.77 8.14 11.93
CA ARG A 25 -13.98 8.83 11.47
C ARG A 25 -14.51 8.29 10.15
N GLY A 26 -13.82 7.32 9.55
CA GLY A 26 -14.15 6.75 8.23
C GLY A 26 -14.04 7.74 7.07
N MET A 27 -13.39 8.89 7.28
CA MET A 27 -13.24 9.93 6.26
C MET A 27 -12.14 9.61 5.25
N ASP A 28 -11.44 8.50 5.43
CA ASP A 28 -10.43 7.94 4.54
C ASP A 28 -11.05 7.00 3.47
N ARG A 29 -12.33 6.64 3.60
CA ARG A 29 -12.98 5.57 2.85
C ARG A 29 -13.41 6.04 1.46
N ILE A 30 -12.98 5.32 0.43
CA ILE A 30 -13.58 5.48 -0.91
C ILE A 30 -14.97 4.85 -0.87
N ALA A 31 -16.01 5.63 -1.15
CA ALA A 31 -17.38 5.15 -1.21
C ALA A 31 -17.46 3.89 -2.09
N THR A 32 -18.23 2.88 -1.65
CA THR A 32 -18.31 1.58 -2.33
C THR A 32 -18.93 1.66 -3.72
N ARG A 33 -19.65 2.74 -4.03
CA ARG A 33 -20.19 3.04 -5.37
C ARG A 33 -19.16 3.53 -6.38
N GLU A 34 -17.97 3.95 -5.95
CA GLU A 34 -16.93 4.38 -6.87
C GLU A 34 -16.21 3.17 -7.47
N ALA A 35 -16.16 3.09 -8.79
CA ALA A 35 -15.29 2.15 -9.48
C ALA A 35 -13.83 2.59 -9.33
N THR A 36 -12.93 1.63 -9.16
CA THR A 36 -11.50 1.86 -9.13
C THR A 36 -10.81 1.40 -10.41
N ILE A 37 -9.54 1.77 -10.57
CA ILE A 37 -8.67 1.25 -11.62
C ILE A 37 -8.55 -0.28 -11.54
N GLY A 38 -8.57 -0.86 -10.32
CA GLY A 38 -8.60 -2.30 -10.13
C GLY A 38 -9.84 -2.93 -10.77
N ASP A 39 -11.02 -2.38 -10.48
CA ASP A 39 -12.29 -2.86 -11.06
C ASP A 39 -12.27 -2.77 -12.60
N THR A 40 -11.72 -1.68 -13.12
CA THR A 40 -11.63 -1.43 -14.56
C THR A 40 -10.72 -2.44 -15.27
N PHE A 41 -9.51 -2.66 -14.74
CA PHE A 41 -8.55 -3.60 -15.32
C PHE A 41 -9.03 -5.05 -15.18
N LYS A 42 -9.60 -5.41 -14.03
CA LYS A 42 -10.20 -6.72 -13.81
C LYS A 42 -11.33 -7.01 -14.80
N ALA A 43 -12.22 -6.05 -15.03
CA ALA A 43 -13.28 -6.18 -16.04
C ALA A 43 -12.73 -6.34 -17.47
N GLY A 44 -11.53 -5.80 -17.74
CA GLY A 44 -10.79 -5.98 -18.98
C GLY A 44 -10.03 -7.31 -19.10
N GLY A 45 -10.14 -8.22 -18.12
CA GLY A 45 -9.48 -9.52 -18.13
C GLY A 45 -8.03 -9.52 -17.64
N TYR A 46 -7.56 -8.44 -17.03
CA TYR A 46 -6.22 -8.39 -16.44
C TYR A 46 -6.18 -9.13 -15.10
N ALA A 47 -5.06 -9.78 -14.80
CA ALA A 47 -4.73 -10.13 -13.42
C ALA A 47 -4.47 -8.87 -12.60
N THR A 48 -4.96 -8.79 -11.36
CA THR A 48 -4.83 -7.60 -10.54
C THR A 48 -4.23 -7.88 -9.17
N GLY A 49 -3.18 -7.12 -8.83
CA GLY A 49 -2.41 -7.29 -7.60
C GLY A 49 -2.12 -5.96 -6.91
N MET A 50 -1.97 -6.01 -5.59
CA MET A 50 -1.44 -4.91 -4.79
C MET A 50 -0.43 -5.41 -3.76
N ALA A 51 0.75 -4.79 -3.75
CA ALA A 51 1.79 -5.00 -2.74
C ALA A 51 2.06 -3.69 -1.97
N GLY A 52 1.49 -3.53 -0.77
CA GLY A 52 1.79 -2.40 0.10
C GLY A 52 0.58 -1.66 0.69
N LYS A 53 0.68 -0.34 0.79
CA LYS A 53 -0.25 0.51 1.54
C LYS A 53 -1.58 0.74 0.78
N TRP A 54 -2.70 0.45 1.42
CA TRP A 54 -4.03 0.80 0.89
C TRP A 54 -4.46 2.21 1.32
N HIS A 55 -4.70 2.42 2.62
CA HIS A 55 -5.16 3.67 3.25
C HIS A 55 -6.43 4.26 2.59
N ASN A 56 -7.45 3.43 2.40
CA ASN A 56 -8.77 3.82 1.87
C ASN A 56 -9.93 3.04 2.51
N GLY A 57 -9.86 2.82 3.83
CA GLY A 57 -10.85 2.05 4.60
C GLY A 57 -10.26 0.85 5.34
N ALA A 58 -9.37 1.10 6.29
CA ALA A 58 -8.71 0.05 7.07
C ALA A 58 -9.63 -0.62 8.12
N LEU A 59 -10.52 0.16 8.73
CA LEU A 59 -11.28 -0.29 9.92
C LEU A 59 -12.63 -0.95 9.60
N ASP A 60 -12.95 -1.12 8.31
CA ASP A 60 -14.22 -1.70 7.87
C ASP A 60 -13.96 -2.63 6.69
N ALA A 61 -14.30 -3.92 6.83
CA ALA A 61 -14.01 -4.97 5.86
C ALA A 61 -14.65 -4.72 4.49
N ARG A 62 -15.74 -3.93 4.41
CA ARG A 62 -16.38 -3.56 3.13
C ARG A 62 -15.45 -2.75 2.22
N TYR A 63 -14.41 -2.14 2.78
CA TYR A 63 -13.45 -1.31 2.08
C TYR A 63 -12.09 -2.00 1.89
N HIS A 64 -12.05 -3.33 2.05
CA HIS A 64 -10.88 -4.15 1.71
C HIS A 64 -10.54 -3.99 0.21
N PRO A 65 -9.26 -4.10 -0.21
CA PRO A 65 -8.86 -3.98 -1.62
C PRO A 65 -9.51 -5.00 -2.56
N LYS A 66 -9.74 -6.23 -2.09
CA LYS A 66 -10.34 -7.33 -2.86
C LYS A 66 -11.66 -7.00 -3.57
N PRO A 67 -12.71 -6.50 -2.88
CA PRO A 67 -13.94 -6.04 -3.54
C PRO A 67 -13.77 -4.75 -4.37
N ARG A 68 -12.55 -4.21 -4.50
CA ARG A 68 -12.19 -3.04 -5.33
C ARG A 68 -11.28 -3.45 -6.50
N GLY A 69 -11.44 -4.69 -6.95
CA GLY A 69 -10.81 -5.21 -8.15
C GLY A 69 -9.32 -5.58 -8.01
N PHE A 70 -8.80 -5.81 -6.81
CA PHE A 70 -7.46 -6.38 -6.59
C PHE A 70 -7.56 -7.83 -6.10
N ASP A 71 -7.35 -8.81 -6.98
CA ASP A 71 -7.51 -10.23 -6.65
C ASP A 71 -6.43 -10.76 -5.70
N GLU A 72 -5.22 -10.22 -5.81
CA GLU A 72 -4.11 -10.53 -4.92
C GLU A 72 -3.69 -9.30 -4.12
N LEU A 73 -3.61 -9.45 -2.79
CA LEU A 73 -3.15 -8.42 -1.86
C LEU A 73 -2.10 -9.00 -0.93
N VAL A 74 -0.96 -8.32 -0.83
CA VAL A 74 0.00 -8.45 0.26
C VAL A 74 0.36 -7.06 0.73
N GLY A 75 -0.16 -6.60 1.86
CA GLY A 75 0.01 -5.20 2.21
C GLY A 75 -0.54 -4.84 3.57
N PHE A 76 -0.72 -3.56 3.84
CA PHE A 76 -1.39 -3.14 5.06
C PHE A 76 -2.45 -2.09 4.71
N ARG A 77 -3.58 -2.16 5.41
CA ARG A 77 -4.74 -1.35 5.01
C ARG A 77 -4.74 0.07 5.55
N GLY A 78 -4.01 0.30 6.65
CA GLY A 78 -3.94 1.56 7.37
C GLY A 78 -3.04 2.64 6.76
N GLY A 79 -2.98 3.77 7.45
CA GLY A 79 -2.27 4.97 7.04
C GLY A 79 -0.78 4.98 7.34
N TRP A 80 -0.26 4.00 8.07
CA TRP A 80 1.17 3.83 8.36
C TRP A 80 1.43 2.38 8.77
N ALA A 81 2.70 1.99 8.81
CA ALA A 81 3.19 0.73 9.38
C ALA A 81 4.62 0.95 9.89
N ASP A 82 5.01 0.23 10.95
CA ASP A 82 6.42 0.11 11.36
C ASP A 82 7.17 -0.72 10.31
N TYR A 83 8.41 -0.36 9.99
CA TYR A 83 9.18 -1.01 8.94
C TYR A 83 9.77 -2.36 9.36
N TYR A 84 9.80 -2.68 10.66
CA TYR A 84 10.31 -3.96 11.18
C TYR A 84 9.27 -4.71 12.02
N ARG A 85 8.25 -4.03 12.54
CA ARG A 85 7.18 -4.60 13.39
C ARG A 85 5.81 -4.40 12.75
N TRP A 86 5.68 -4.86 11.51
CA TRP A 86 4.45 -4.76 10.73
C TRP A 86 3.50 -5.96 10.97
N ASN A 87 2.26 -5.79 10.52
CA ASN A 87 1.30 -6.87 10.27
C ASN A 87 0.74 -6.66 8.87
N LEU A 88 0.86 -7.69 8.01
CA LEU A 88 0.36 -7.63 6.64
C LEU A 88 -0.95 -8.39 6.49
N ASP A 89 -1.84 -7.82 5.70
CA ASP A 89 -3.01 -8.43 5.12
C ASP A 89 -2.59 -9.18 3.85
N VAL A 90 -2.68 -10.51 3.90
CA VAL A 90 -2.45 -11.43 2.78
C VAL A 90 -3.80 -12.02 2.40
N ASN A 91 -4.50 -11.36 1.47
CA ASN A 91 -5.82 -11.76 1.00
C ASN A 91 -6.87 -12.00 2.12
N GLY A 92 -6.85 -11.18 3.18
CA GLY A 92 -7.73 -11.27 4.33
C GLY A 92 -7.13 -12.03 5.52
N LEU A 93 -5.93 -12.59 5.39
CA LEU A 93 -5.20 -13.26 6.47
C LEU A 93 -4.10 -12.37 7.02
N THR A 94 -4.03 -12.25 8.34
CA THR A 94 -2.96 -11.48 8.99
C THR A 94 -1.67 -12.30 9.02
N ARG A 95 -0.59 -11.71 8.51
CA ARG A 95 0.79 -12.22 8.62
C ARG A 95 1.60 -11.28 9.52
N PRO A 96 2.06 -11.75 10.70
CA PRO A 96 2.91 -10.96 11.57
C PRO A 96 4.30 -10.78 10.96
N SER A 97 5.01 -9.74 11.42
CA SER A 97 6.38 -9.48 11.02
C SER A 97 7.33 -10.62 11.38
N ASP A 98 8.29 -10.87 10.48
CA ASP A 98 9.46 -11.71 10.67
C ASP A 98 10.74 -10.90 10.98
N GLY A 99 10.60 -9.60 11.23
CA GLY A 99 11.68 -8.69 11.56
C GLY A 99 12.41 -8.10 10.34
N ARG A 100 12.03 -8.46 9.11
CA ARG A 100 12.64 -7.89 7.90
C ARG A 100 12.10 -6.49 7.58
N TYR A 101 12.92 -5.72 6.86
CA TYR A 101 12.59 -4.36 6.43
C TYR A 101 11.43 -4.36 5.43
N LEU A 102 10.35 -3.64 5.76
CA LEU A 102 9.08 -3.73 5.04
C LEU A 102 9.17 -3.35 3.55
N THR A 103 10.02 -2.38 3.19
CA THR A 103 10.19 -2.00 1.77
C THR A 103 10.73 -3.16 0.94
N ASP A 104 11.67 -3.93 1.50
CA ASP A 104 12.25 -5.10 0.83
C ASP A 104 11.22 -6.22 0.78
N VAL A 105 10.53 -6.49 1.89
CA VAL A 105 9.44 -7.50 1.96
C VAL A 105 8.36 -7.22 0.91
N LEU A 106 7.89 -5.98 0.78
CA LEU A 106 6.87 -5.63 -0.23
C LEU A 106 7.40 -5.80 -1.66
N SER A 107 8.69 -5.51 -1.90
CA SER A 107 9.33 -5.72 -3.20
C SER A 107 9.42 -7.22 -3.54
N GLU A 108 9.87 -8.02 -2.58
CA GLU A 108 9.97 -9.47 -2.71
C GLU A 108 8.61 -10.15 -2.89
N GLU A 109 7.53 -9.59 -2.35
CA GLU A 109 6.16 -10.10 -2.55
C GLU A 109 5.58 -9.71 -3.92
N ALA A 110 6.01 -8.56 -4.46
CA ALA A 110 5.61 -8.10 -5.78
C ALA A 110 6.23 -8.95 -6.91
N VAL A 111 7.47 -9.41 -6.75
CA VAL A 111 8.20 -10.18 -7.77
C VAL A 111 7.49 -11.48 -8.17
N PRO A 112 7.05 -12.35 -7.24
CA PRO A 112 6.29 -13.55 -7.56
C PRO A 112 4.98 -13.29 -8.31
N PHE A 113 4.30 -12.17 -8.07
CA PHE A 113 3.10 -11.79 -8.83
C PHE A 113 3.45 -11.58 -10.31
N ILE A 114 4.51 -10.82 -10.59
CA ILE A 114 5.02 -10.61 -11.95
C ILE A 114 5.39 -11.95 -12.60
N GLY A 115 6.05 -12.84 -11.84
CA GLY A 115 6.41 -14.17 -12.34
C GLY A 115 5.21 -15.05 -12.69
N ARG A 116 4.15 -15.05 -11.85
CA ARG A 116 2.92 -15.81 -12.10
C ARG A 116 2.17 -15.33 -13.34
N HIS A 117 2.18 -14.04 -13.60
CA HIS A 117 1.45 -13.40 -14.70
C HIS A 117 2.38 -12.94 -15.83
N ALA A 118 3.55 -13.57 -15.99
CA ALA A 118 4.59 -13.13 -16.93
C ALA A 118 4.14 -13.14 -18.41
N PHE A 119 3.13 -13.95 -18.73
CA PHE A 119 2.57 -14.08 -20.07
C PHE A 119 1.14 -13.53 -20.19
N ASP A 120 0.59 -12.98 -19.09
CA ASP A 120 -0.76 -12.44 -19.03
C ASP A 120 -0.70 -10.91 -18.83
N PRO A 121 -1.68 -10.15 -19.35
CA PRO A 121 -1.78 -8.74 -19.01
C PRO A 121 -2.11 -8.59 -17.52
N PHE A 122 -1.34 -7.76 -16.80
CA PHE A 122 -1.58 -7.53 -15.37
C PHE A 122 -1.54 -6.05 -14.97
N LEU A 123 -2.26 -5.72 -13.90
CA LEU A 123 -2.12 -4.50 -13.13
C LEU A 123 -1.53 -4.86 -11.77
N LEU A 124 -0.33 -4.38 -11.47
CA LEU A 124 0.27 -4.48 -10.15
C LEU A 124 0.50 -3.08 -9.58
N MET A 125 -0.15 -2.79 -8.45
CA MET A 125 0.14 -1.57 -7.68
C MET A 125 1.10 -1.88 -6.54
N VAL A 126 2.25 -1.20 -6.49
CA VAL A 126 3.25 -1.35 -5.41
C VAL A 126 3.39 -0.06 -4.59
N PRO A 127 2.36 0.36 -3.85
CA PRO A 127 2.43 1.61 -3.11
C PRO A 127 3.20 1.43 -1.80
N PHE A 128 4.52 1.58 -1.85
CA PHE A 128 5.36 1.60 -0.67
C PHE A 128 4.92 2.63 0.37
N ASN A 129 5.25 2.36 1.64
CA ASN A 129 5.09 3.31 2.73
C ASN A 129 6.32 4.21 2.90
N ALA A 130 7.50 3.77 2.46
CA ALA A 130 8.72 4.59 2.40
C ALA A 130 8.49 5.93 1.69
N PRO A 131 9.01 7.07 2.20
CA PRO A 131 9.75 7.27 3.46
C PRO A 131 8.84 7.78 4.61
N HIS A 132 7.56 7.40 4.66
CA HIS A 132 6.63 7.86 5.71
C HIS A 132 7.11 7.43 7.10
N SER A 133 6.76 8.22 8.12
CA SER A 133 7.03 7.87 9.52
C SER A 133 6.44 6.50 9.92
N PRO A 134 7.05 5.81 10.90
CA PRO A 134 8.28 6.16 11.63
C PRO A 134 9.53 6.14 10.74
N LEU A 135 10.53 6.98 11.03
CA LEU A 135 11.77 7.03 10.24
C LEU A 135 12.66 5.83 10.61
N GLN A 136 12.65 4.81 9.76
CA GLN A 136 13.36 3.54 9.95
C GLN A 136 13.94 3.10 8.61
N ALA A 137 15.22 2.74 8.60
CA ALA A 137 15.93 2.21 7.45
C ALA A 137 16.95 1.14 7.91
N PRO A 138 17.44 0.26 7.02
CA PRO A 138 18.53 -0.65 7.32
C PRO A 138 19.82 0.12 7.63
N ASP A 139 20.59 -0.33 8.63
CA ASP A 139 21.81 0.36 9.07
C ASP A 139 22.82 0.55 7.92
N VAL A 140 22.98 -0.45 7.05
CA VAL A 140 23.84 -0.38 5.85
C VAL A 140 23.48 0.76 4.89
N ILE A 141 22.22 1.22 4.90
CA ILE A 141 21.78 2.37 4.11
C ILE A 141 22.11 3.67 4.85
N VAL A 142 21.83 3.72 6.15
CA VAL A 142 22.09 4.90 7.00
C VAL A 142 23.58 5.23 7.08
N GLU A 143 24.44 4.22 7.20
CA GLU A 143 25.89 4.37 7.31
C GLU A 143 26.51 5.11 6.10
N LYS A 144 25.92 4.94 4.89
CA LYS A 144 26.38 5.64 3.68
C LYS A 144 26.30 7.16 3.80
N TYR A 145 25.40 7.67 4.63
CA TYR A 145 25.13 9.09 4.81
C TYR A 145 25.58 9.60 6.19
N SER A 146 26.00 8.72 7.10
CA SER A 146 26.37 9.07 8.47
C SER A 146 27.68 9.86 8.58
N GLY A 147 28.52 9.83 7.55
CA GLY A 147 29.75 10.64 7.45
C GLY A 147 29.55 12.00 6.78
N MET A 148 28.34 12.32 6.33
CA MET A 148 27.98 13.64 5.84
C MET A 148 27.59 14.50 7.05
N ASP A 149 27.82 15.82 7.00
CA ASP A 149 27.44 16.77 8.06
C ASP A 149 25.90 16.96 8.12
N LEU A 150 25.20 15.84 8.36
CA LEU A 150 23.76 15.70 8.39
C LEU A 150 23.39 15.09 9.74
N SER A 151 22.29 15.54 10.34
CA SER A 151 21.75 14.88 11.52
C SER A 151 21.26 13.47 11.15
N ARG A 152 21.27 12.54 12.11
CA ARG A 152 20.78 11.16 11.88
C ARG A 152 19.34 11.13 11.37
N ASP A 153 18.50 12.06 11.83
CA ASP A 153 17.12 12.20 11.35
C ASP A 153 17.06 12.58 9.86
N VAL A 154 17.99 13.41 9.38
CA VAL A 154 18.11 13.76 7.96
C VAL A 154 18.70 12.60 7.15
N ALA A 155 19.63 11.83 7.73
CA ALA A 155 20.17 10.62 7.09
C ALA A 155 19.12 9.49 6.94
N LEU A 156 17.99 9.58 7.64
CA LEU A 156 16.88 8.62 7.59
C LEU A 156 15.73 9.01 6.64
N THR A 157 15.72 10.25 6.11
CA THR A 157 14.67 10.77 5.21
C THR A 157 15.14 10.83 3.77
#